data_AF-A0AAD5DAB7-F1
#
_entry.id   AF-A0AAD5DAB7-F1
#
_cell.length_a   1.000
_cell.length_b   1.000
_cell.length_c   1.000
_cell.angle_alpha   90.00
_cell.angle_beta   90.00
_cell.angle_gamma   90.00
#
_symmetry.space_group_name_H-M   'P 1'
#
loop_
_entity.id
_entity.type
_entity.pdbx_description
1 polymer ?
#
loop_
_entity_poly.entity_id
_entity_poly.type
_entity_poly.pdbx_seq_one_letter_code
_entity_poly.pdbx_strand_id
1 'polypeptide(L)'
;MRSLLMLNMCDQDNGFVVDFFGSIPEGFVAKTLSLTSPKDASRLSLVCSVFRSAAEWDAVWESFLPKDYQKIVAQAVEDGGCSLRFGSKKELYLWLCDHPLIIDGGNKSFSLDKQTGKKCYMLAARDLSIVWGDTPRYWRWISLPESRFTEVAELVSVCWFEVHGRISTSMLSPNTLYVAYIVFKSTSETYGFEYQPAEVSIGISGLESQTQTVFLDPEGEPRRRHPVVPRRRMGMYRRGRVAYPIMNQNMIAPVAKSASSNGPRQREDGWMEIELGEYYIKGGEEGELEMSMTEVKGGNWKGGLVIQGIEIRPKPCKT
;
A
#
# COMPACT_ATOMS: atom_id res chain seq x y z
N MET A 1 -1.76 27.20 -17.01
CA MET A 1 -3.23 27.34 -16.87
C MET A 1 -3.62 27.59 -15.41
N ARG A 2 -3.06 28.65 -14.80
CA ARG A 2 -3.45 29.16 -13.47
C ARG A 2 -3.77 30.64 -13.65
N SER A 3 -4.89 30.94 -14.31
CA SER A 3 -5.52 32.25 -14.25
C SER A 3 -6.87 32.16 -14.96
N LEU A 4 -7.90 31.74 -14.23
CA LEU A 4 -9.30 31.89 -14.67
C LEU A 4 -10.27 31.96 -13.46
N LEU A 5 -9.76 32.14 -12.24
CA LEU A 5 -10.58 32.26 -11.01
C LEU A 5 -10.72 33.69 -10.48
N MET A 6 -10.43 34.71 -11.30
CA MET A 6 -10.54 36.11 -10.88
C MET A 6 -11.09 36.95 -12.04
N LEU A 7 -12.40 36.87 -12.28
CA LEU A 7 -13.16 37.90 -12.99
C LEU A 7 -14.57 38.02 -12.38
N ASN A 8 -14.62 38.44 -11.11
CA ASN A 8 -15.72 39.29 -10.66
C ASN A 8 -15.31 40.72 -10.99
N MET A 9 -15.54 41.15 -12.23
CA MET A 9 -15.54 42.57 -12.54
C MET A 9 -16.91 43.11 -12.17
N CYS A 10 -16.96 43.87 -11.07
CA CYS A 10 -18.01 44.84 -10.85
C CYS A 10 -17.98 45.83 -12.02
N ASP A 11 -18.88 45.68 -12.98
CA ASP A 11 -19.35 46.81 -13.77
C ASP A 11 -20.62 47.34 -13.09
N GLN A 12 -20.56 48.59 -12.66
CA GLN A 12 -21.69 49.33 -12.14
C GLN A 12 -22.58 49.74 -13.32
N ASP A 13 -23.72 49.06 -13.48
CA ASP A 13 -25.06 49.67 -13.69
C ASP A 13 -26.07 48.60 -14.17
N ASN A 14 -27.29 48.67 -13.60
CA ASN A 14 -28.43 47.74 -13.69
C ASN A 14 -28.41 46.47 -12.81
N GLY A 15 -29.34 46.45 -11.86
CA GLY A 15 -29.58 45.38 -10.88
C GLY A 15 -30.16 44.09 -11.45
N PHE A 16 -29.37 43.38 -12.27
CA PHE A 16 -29.53 41.95 -12.49
C PHE A 16 -28.23 41.26 -12.07
N VAL A 17 -28.26 40.56 -10.94
CA VAL A 17 -27.22 39.57 -10.64
C VAL A 17 -27.41 38.46 -11.67
N VAL A 18 -26.69 38.55 -12.79
CA VAL A 18 -26.65 37.48 -13.78
C VAL A 18 -25.93 36.33 -13.08
N ASP A 19 -26.67 35.30 -12.70
CA ASP A 19 -26.08 34.05 -12.23
C ASP A 19 -25.35 33.42 -13.43
N PHE A 20 -24.09 33.80 -13.60
CA PHE A 20 -23.23 33.34 -14.68
C PHE A 20 -23.24 31.80 -14.75
N PHE A 21 -23.24 31.13 -13.59
CA PHE A 21 -23.27 29.67 -13.52
C PHE A 21 -24.67 29.10 -13.79
N GLY A 22 -25.73 29.81 -13.43
CA GLY A 22 -27.12 29.45 -13.76
C GLY A 22 -27.44 29.53 -15.26
N SER A 23 -26.67 30.29 -16.05
CA SER A 23 -26.85 30.41 -17.51
C SER A 23 -26.17 29.32 -18.34
N ILE A 24 -25.29 28.52 -17.73
CA ILE A 24 -24.56 27.44 -18.42
C ILE A 24 -25.42 26.17 -18.39
N PRO A 25 -25.66 25.50 -19.54
CA PRO A 25 -26.37 24.24 -19.56
C PRO A 25 -25.67 23.17 -18.71
N GLU A 26 -26.43 22.41 -17.92
CA GLU A 26 -25.90 21.36 -17.03
C GLU A 26 -25.01 20.36 -17.78
N GLY A 27 -25.34 20.02 -19.02
CA GLY A 27 -24.53 19.12 -19.84
C GLY A 27 -23.12 19.65 -20.15
N PHE A 28 -22.94 20.97 -20.27
CA PHE A 28 -21.62 21.57 -20.44
C PHE A 28 -20.82 21.51 -19.14
N VAL A 29 -21.47 21.75 -18.01
CA VAL A 29 -20.87 21.58 -16.67
C VAL A 29 -20.49 20.11 -16.43
N ALA A 30 -21.36 19.16 -16.77
CA ALA A 30 -21.06 17.73 -16.66
C ALA A 30 -19.85 17.37 -17.54
N LYS A 31 -19.76 17.93 -18.76
CA LYS A 31 -18.61 17.69 -19.62
C LYS A 31 -17.32 18.26 -19.04
N THR A 32 -17.33 19.45 -18.44
CA THR A 32 -16.13 19.98 -17.77
C THR A 32 -15.77 19.16 -16.54
N LEU A 33 -16.74 18.74 -15.72
CA LEU A 33 -16.52 17.87 -14.56
C LEU A 33 -15.89 16.52 -14.95
N SER A 34 -16.31 15.93 -16.07
CA SER A 34 -15.74 14.66 -16.59
C SER A 34 -14.24 14.75 -16.94
N LEU A 35 -13.70 15.96 -17.11
CA LEU A 35 -12.28 16.20 -17.40
C LEU A 35 -11.45 16.52 -16.14
N THR A 36 -12.10 16.57 -14.97
CA THR A 36 -11.46 16.82 -13.67
C THR A 36 -11.21 15.50 -12.92
N SER A 37 -10.84 15.58 -11.63
CA SER A 37 -10.75 14.39 -10.77
C SER A 37 -12.08 14.11 -10.06
N PRO A 38 -12.35 12.86 -9.64
CA PRO A 38 -13.51 12.53 -8.80
C PRO A 38 -13.60 13.39 -7.53
N LYS A 39 -12.44 13.71 -6.94
CA LYS A 39 -12.32 14.61 -5.79
C LYS A 39 -12.75 16.03 -6.12
N ASP A 40 -12.34 16.56 -7.27
CA ASP A 40 -12.71 17.91 -7.69
C ASP A 40 -14.19 17.98 -8.09
N ALA A 41 -14.71 16.97 -8.80
CA ALA A 41 -16.14 16.89 -9.10
C ALA A 41 -16.99 16.88 -7.83
N SER A 42 -16.57 16.12 -6.81
CA SER A 42 -17.24 16.09 -5.50
C SER A 42 -17.17 17.45 -4.80
N ARG A 43 -16.03 18.14 -4.85
CA ARG A 43 -15.89 19.49 -4.25
C ARG A 43 -16.71 20.55 -4.98
N LEU A 44 -16.73 20.51 -6.31
CA LEU A 44 -17.48 21.45 -7.14
C LEU A 44 -18.99 21.29 -6.93
N SER A 45 -19.48 20.07 -6.65
CA SER A 45 -20.89 19.82 -6.31
C SER A 45 -21.41 20.61 -5.11
N LEU A 46 -20.50 21.09 -4.24
CA LEU A 46 -20.83 21.89 -3.06
C LEU A 46 -20.94 23.39 -3.35
N VAL A 47 -20.49 23.84 -4.53
CA VAL A 47 -20.41 25.28 -4.86
C VAL A 47 -21.77 25.87 -5.22
N CYS A 48 -22.53 25.21 -6.10
CA CYS A 48 -23.89 25.64 -6.47
C CYS A 48 -24.77 24.48 -6.94
N SER A 49 -26.06 24.73 -7.14
CA SER A 49 -27.04 23.73 -7.57
C SER A 49 -26.75 23.13 -8.95
N VAL A 50 -26.27 23.94 -9.91
CA VAL A 50 -25.93 23.47 -11.26
C VAL A 50 -24.77 22.48 -11.22
N PHE A 51 -23.71 22.78 -10.48
CA PHE A 51 -22.60 21.84 -10.27
C PHE A 51 -23.05 20.61 -9.50
N ARG A 52 -23.96 20.74 -8.53
CA ARG A 52 -24.52 19.61 -7.80
C ARG A 52 -25.27 18.67 -8.73
N SER A 53 -26.20 19.20 -9.53
CA SER A 53 -26.96 18.42 -10.51
C SER A 53 -26.00 17.74 -11.50
N ALA A 54 -25.10 18.52 -12.12
CA ALA A 54 -24.13 18.01 -13.10
C ALA A 54 -23.20 16.93 -12.52
N ALA A 55 -22.83 17.00 -11.24
CA ALA A 55 -22.00 16.00 -10.58
C ALA A 55 -22.73 14.68 -10.30
N GLU A 56 -24.05 14.58 -10.43
CA GLU A 56 -24.79 13.31 -10.33
C GLU A 56 -24.93 12.60 -11.69
N TRP A 57 -24.48 13.21 -12.79
CA TRP A 57 -24.63 12.61 -14.12
C TRP A 57 -23.74 11.38 -14.30
N ASP A 58 -24.32 10.28 -14.75
CA ASP A 58 -23.60 9.03 -15.01
C ASP A 58 -22.44 9.20 -16.00
N ALA A 59 -22.58 10.08 -17.00
CA ALA A 59 -21.52 10.37 -17.96
C ALA A 59 -20.25 10.93 -17.31
N VAL A 60 -20.37 11.63 -16.16
CA VAL A 60 -19.23 12.13 -15.39
C VAL A 60 -18.52 10.96 -14.72
N TRP A 61 -19.26 10.10 -14.02
CA TRP A 61 -18.66 8.98 -13.28
C TRP A 61 -18.17 7.84 -14.19
N GLU A 62 -18.81 7.62 -15.34
CA GLU A 62 -18.32 6.73 -16.40
C GLU A 62 -16.93 7.15 -16.88
N SER A 63 -16.64 8.46 -16.94
CA SER A 63 -15.33 8.96 -17.36
C SER A 63 -14.22 8.73 -16.33
N PHE A 64 -14.57 8.55 -15.06
CA PHE A 64 -13.65 8.29 -13.97
C PHE A 64 -13.36 6.80 -13.79
N LEU A 65 -14.23 5.92 -14.28
CA LEU A 65 -14.04 4.49 -14.25
C LEU A 65 -12.98 4.04 -15.27
N PRO A 66 -12.12 3.06 -14.94
CA PRO A 66 -11.19 2.51 -15.90
C PRO A 66 -11.93 1.85 -17.08
N LYS A 67 -11.49 2.03 -18.33
CA LYS A 67 -12.23 1.54 -19.52
C LYS A 67 -12.55 0.05 -19.51
N ASP A 68 -11.78 -0.75 -18.80
CA ASP A 68 -11.91 -2.19 -18.65
C ASP A 68 -12.65 -2.63 -17.37
N TYR A 69 -13.26 -1.71 -16.61
CA TYR A 69 -13.97 -2.01 -15.36
C TYR A 69 -15.03 -3.10 -15.54
N GLN A 70 -15.74 -3.11 -16.68
CA GLN A 70 -16.78 -4.10 -16.96
C GLN A 70 -16.21 -5.53 -16.99
N LYS A 71 -15.00 -5.69 -17.54
CA LYS A 71 -14.33 -7.00 -17.59
C LYS A 71 -13.90 -7.44 -16.20
N ILE A 72 -13.35 -6.51 -15.41
CA ILE A 72 -12.93 -6.78 -14.02
C ILE A 72 -14.14 -7.17 -13.16
N VAL A 73 -15.25 -6.45 -13.30
CA VAL A 73 -16.49 -6.76 -12.58
C VAL A 73 -17.08 -8.09 -13.03
N ALA A 74 -17.08 -8.39 -14.33
CA ALA A 74 -17.54 -9.69 -14.83
C ALA A 74 -16.70 -10.84 -14.27
N GLN A 75 -15.38 -10.69 -14.27
CA GLN A 75 -14.46 -11.68 -13.69
C GLN A 75 -14.73 -11.91 -12.19
N ALA A 76 -14.96 -10.84 -11.42
CA ALA A 76 -15.29 -10.97 -10.01
C ALA A 76 -16.62 -11.71 -9.77
N VAL A 77 -17.61 -11.58 -10.66
CA VAL A 77 -18.88 -12.30 -10.59
C VAL A 77 -18.69 -13.79 -10.89
N GLU A 78 -17.85 -14.12 -11.87
CA GLU A 78 -17.49 -15.51 -12.21
C GLU A 78 -16.75 -16.20 -11.05
N ASP A 79 -15.86 -15.47 -10.36
CA ASP A 79 -15.09 -15.95 -9.22
C ASP A 79 -15.90 -16.07 -7.91
N GLY A 80 -17.24 -16.04 -8.00
CA GLY A 80 -18.16 -16.23 -6.87
C GLY A 80 -18.72 -14.96 -6.25
N GLY A 81 -18.59 -13.81 -6.93
CA GLY A 81 -19.12 -12.53 -6.49
C GLY A 81 -20.65 -12.39 -6.61
N CYS A 82 -21.23 -11.49 -5.79
CA CYS A 82 -22.65 -11.11 -5.90
C CYS A 82 -22.95 -10.34 -7.20
N SER A 83 -24.16 -10.47 -7.73
CA SER A 83 -24.63 -9.64 -8.85
C SER A 83 -24.66 -8.16 -8.43
N LEU A 84 -23.65 -7.41 -8.86
CA LEU A 84 -23.51 -6.00 -8.55
C LEU A 84 -24.45 -5.18 -9.44
N ARG A 85 -25.67 -4.94 -8.97
CA ARG A 85 -26.61 -4.01 -9.61
C ARG A 85 -26.60 -2.69 -8.84
N PHE A 86 -26.10 -1.64 -9.48
CA PHE A 86 -26.08 -0.28 -8.94
C PHE A 86 -27.13 0.59 -9.62
N GLY A 87 -27.68 1.57 -8.88
CA GLY A 87 -28.65 2.53 -9.40
C GLY A 87 -28.01 3.65 -10.22
N SER A 88 -26.72 3.94 -9.98
CA SER A 88 -25.93 4.93 -10.74
C SER A 88 -24.46 4.52 -10.88
N LYS A 89 -23.74 5.16 -11.82
CA LYS A 89 -22.29 4.98 -11.98
C LYS A 89 -21.49 5.55 -10.82
N LYS A 90 -22.03 6.57 -10.15
CA LYS A 90 -21.47 7.13 -8.92
C LYS A 90 -21.48 6.11 -7.79
N GLU A 91 -22.61 5.42 -7.59
CA GLU A 91 -22.72 4.34 -6.60
C GLU A 91 -21.73 3.22 -6.89
N LEU A 92 -21.64 2.77 -8.16
CA LEU A 92 -20.64 1.80 -8.59
C LEU A 92 -19.21 2.26 -8.25
N TYR A 93 -18.87 3.51 -8.57
CA TYR A 93 -17.54 4.05 -8.30
C TYR A 93 -17.22 4.03 -6.80
N LEU A 94 -18.12 4.57 -5.96
CA LEU A 94 -17.91 4.60 -4.51
C LEU A 94 -17.82 3.20 -3.92
N TRP A 95 -18.65 2.28 -4.42
CA TRP A 95 -18.61 0.89 -4.00
C TRP A 95 -17.27 0.22 -4.34
N LEU A 96 -16.73 0.44 -5.55
CA LEU A 96 -15.41 -0.07 -5.95
C LEU A 96 -14.24 0.56 -5.16
N CYS A 97 -14.44 1.74 -4.57
CA CYS A 97 -13.46 2.34 -3.66
C CYS A 97 -13.50 1.71 -2.27
N ASP A 98 -14.70 1.48 -1.74
CA ASP A 98 -14.90 1.08 -0.35
C ASP A 98 -14.94 -0.46 -0.18
N HIS A 99 -15.16 -1.22 -1.25
CA HIS A 99 -15.24 -2.69 -1.26
C HIS A 99 -14.27 -3.31 -2.28
N PRO A 100 -13.09 -3.77 -1.85
CA PRO A 100 -12.15 -4.47 -2.74
C PRO A 100 -12.76 -5.76 -3.31
N LEU A 101 -12.73 -5.88 -4.64
CA LEU A 101 -13.17 -7.05 -5.38
C LEU A 101 -12.10 -8.11 -5.42
N ILE A 102 -12.43 -9.33 -5.01
CA ILE A 102 -11.55 -10.48 -5.18
C ILE A 102 -11.70 -11.00 -6.61
N ILE A 103 -10.57 -11.14 -7.30
CA ILE A 103 -10.48 -11.58 -8.69
C ILE A 103 -9.37 -12.62 -8.84
N ASP A 104 -9.30 -13.23 -10.03
CA ASP A 104 -8.25 -14.18 -10.41
C ASP A 104 -8.24 -15.40 -9.49
N GLY A 105 -9.44 -15.98 -9.28
CA GLY A 105 -9.63 -17.18 -8.48
C GLY A 105 -9.31 -17.00 -6.99
N GLY A 106 -9.32 -15.76 -6.48
CA GLY A 106 -9.02 -15.48 -5.07
C GLY A 106 -7.64 -14.88 -4.81
N ASN A 107 -6.81 -14.74 -5.83
CA ASN A 107 -5.39 -14.42 -5.66
C ASN A 107 -5.08 -12.93 -5.73
N LYS A 108 -6.00 -12.11 -6.21
CA LYS A 108 -5.81 -10.67 -6.33
C LYS A 108 -7.05 -9.94 -5.83
N SER A 109 -6.86 -8.76 -5.24
CA SER A 109 -7.96 -7.84 -4.93
C SER A 109 -7.84 -6.58 -5.76
N PHE A 110 -8.95 -6.07 -6.28
CA PHE A 110 -9.05 -4.86 -7.07
C PHE A 110 -9.90 -3.81 -6.36
N SER A 111 -9.46 -2.55 -6.36
CA SER A 111 -10.24 -1.40 -5.89
C SER A 111 -9.84 -0.15 -6.66
N LEU A 112 -10.58 0.94 -6.45
CA LEU A 112 -10.24 2.25 -7.03
C LEU A 112 -9.75 3.21 -5.95
N ASP A 113 -8.69 3.97 -6.25
CA ASP A 113 -8.32 5.11 -5.43
C ASP A 113 -9.41 6.18 -5.48
N LYS A 114 -10.00 6.47 -4.31
CA LYS A 114 -11.16 7.35 -4.16
C LYS A 114 -10.94 8.75 -4.73
N GLN A 115 -9.70 9.25 -4.69
CA GLN A 115 -9.38 10.62 -5.10
C GLN A 115 -9.13 10.75 -6.60
N THR A 116 -8.50 9.75 -7.20
CA THR A 116 -7.99 9.82 -8.57
C THR A 116 -8.72 8.90 -9.55
N GLY A 117 -9.49 7.92 -9.07
CA GLY A 117 -10.12 6.88 -9.89
C GLY A 117 -9.13 5.87 -10.49
N LYS A 118 -7.88 5.91 -10.06
CA LYS A 118 -6.82 5.02 -10.55
C LYS A 118 -6.96 3.66 -9.88
N LYS A 119 -6.59 2.61 -10.62
CA LYS A 119 -6.67 1.22 -10.16
C LYS A 119 -5.71 0.97 -8.99
N CYS A 120 -6.17 0.25 -7.98
CA CYS A 120 -5.39 -0.29 -6.88
C CYS A 120 -5.50 -1.81 -6.91
N TYR A 121 -4.39 -2.51 -6.69
CA TYR A 121 -4.37 -3.96 -6.59
C TYR A 121 -3.70 -4.42 -5.30
N MET A 122 -4.11 -5.59 -4.81
CA MET A 122 -3.33 -6.34 -3.84
C MET A 122 -3.13 -7.75 -4.36
N LEU A 123 -1.90 -8.23 -4.36
CA LEU A 123 -1.54 -9.61 -4.64
C LEU A 123 -1.61 -10.38 -3.33
N ALA A 124 -2.39 -11.47 -3.28
CA ALA A 124 -2.45 -12.35 -2.12
C ALA A 124 -1.11 -13.04 -1.90
N ALA A 125 -0.82 -13.46 -0.66
CA ALA A 125 0.37 -14.25 -0.36
C ALA A 125 0.49 -15.52 -1.23
N ARG A 126 -0.64 -16.11 -1.65
CA ARG A 126 -0.70 -17.26 -2.57
C ARG A 126 -0.24 -16.95 -3.99
N ASP A 127 -0.33 -15.70 -4.40
CA ASP A 127 0.12 -15.20 -5.71
C ASP A 127 1.59 -14.75 -5.69
N LEU A 128 2.22 -14.74 -4.51
CA LEU A 128 3.62 -14.37 -4.34
C LEU A 128 4.53 -15.59 -4.49
N SER A 129 5.71 -15.38 -5.06
CA SER A 129 6.80 -16.34 -5.03
C SER A 129 7.55 -16.23 -3.71
N ILE A 130 7.23 -17.14 -2.79
CA ILE A 130 7.83 -17.22 -1.46
C ILE A 130 8.82 -18.39 -1.43
N VAL A 131 10.08 -18.11 -1.15
CA VAL A 131 11.09 -19.18 -1.03
C VAL A 131 10.74 -20.11 0.13
N TRP A 132 10.64 -21.39 -0.22
CA TRP A 132 10.15 -22.47 0.65
C TRP A 132 8.70 -22.33 1.13
N GLY A 133 7.86 -21.52 0.48
CA GLY A 133 6.44 -21.35 0.85
C GLY A 133 5.66 -22.66 0.93
N ASP A 134 6.02 -23.66 0.12
CA ASP A 134 5.40 -24.99 0.13
C ASP A 134 6.06 -25.99 1.10
N THR A 135 6.98 -25.53 1.94
CA THR A 135 7.65 -26.36 2.95
C THR A 135 7.08 -26.08 4.33
N PRO A 136 6.24 -26.98 4.89
CA PRO A 136 5.52 -26.75 6.16
C PRO A 136 6.42 -26.51 7.39
N ARG A 137 7.71 -26.86 7.31
CA ARG A 137 8.69 -26.58 8.37
C ARG A 137 9.05 -25.09 8.47
N TYR A 138 8.89 -24.36 7.36
CA TYR A 138 9.35 -22.97 7.22
C TYR A 138 8.17 -22.02 7.07
N TRP A 139 7.12 -22.44 6.37
CA TRP A 139 5.92 -21.64 6.13
C TRP A 139 4.67 -22.46 6.39
N ARG A 140 3.67 -21.83 6.99
CA ARG A 140 2.34 -22.39 7.20
C ARG A 140 1.32 -21.49 6.51
N TRP A 141 0.38 -22.11 5.81
CA TRP A 141 -0.75 -21.41 5.22
C TRP A 141 -1.91 -21.45 6.20
N ILE A 142 -2.38 -20.29 6.61
CA ILE A 142 -3.45 -20.14 7.62
C ILE A 142 -4.56 -19.26 7.07
N SER A 143 -5.77 -19.43 7.61
CA SER A 143 -6.90 -18.55 7.34
C SER A 143 -7.13 -17.62 8.53
N LEU A 144 -7.25 -16.32 8.26
CA LEU A 144 -7.55 -15.32 9.28
C LEU A 144 -8.85 -14.57 8.92
N PRO A 145 -9.78 -14.38 9.86
CA PRO A 145 -11.06 -13.73 9.57
C PRO A 145 -10.89 -12.25 9.22
N GLU A 146 -9.80 -11.60 9.66
CA GLU A 146 -9.48 -10.21 9.30
C GLU A 146 -8.71 -10.10 7.98
N SER A 147 -8.49 -11.21 7.27
CA SER A 147 -7.80 -11.20 5.99
C SER A 147 -8.76 -10.89 4.83
N ARG A 148 -8.26 -10.15 3.84
CA ARG A 148 -8.93 -9.98 2.54
C ARG A 148 -8.95 -11.27 1.72
N PHE A 149 -8.03 -12.20 1.97
CA PHE A 149 -7.86 -13.45 1.23
C PHE A 149 -8.06 -14.67 2.13
N THR A 150 -8.48 -15.78 1.52
CA THR A 150 -8.77 -17.05 2.19
C THR A 150 -7.57 -17.60 2.97
N GLU A 151 -6.36 -17.46 2.41
CA GLU A 151 -5.13 -17.93 3.02
C GLU A 151 -4.05 -16.83 3.03
N VAL A 152 -3.28 -16.82 4.11
CA VAL A 152 -2.12 -15.96 4.31
C VAL A 152 -0.91 -16.82 4.70
N ALA A 153 0.29 -16.31 4.46
CA ALA A 153 1.53 -17.06 4.70
C ALA A 153 2.11 -16.69 6.07
N GLU A 154 2.16 -17.64 6.99
CA GLU A 154 2.82 -17.51 8.29
C GLU A 154 4.22 -18.12 8.23
N LEU A 155 5.21 -17.32 8.57
CA LEU A 155 6.59 -17.76 8.70
C LEU A 155 6.76 -18.51 10.02
N VAL A 156 7.12 -19.78 9.96
CA VAL A 156 7.34 -20.63 11.13
C VAL A 156 8.71 -20.37 11.74
N SER A 157 9.79 -20.68 11.01
CA SER A 157 11.16 -20.46 11.47
C SER A 157 12.16 -20.63 10.32
N VAL A 158 12.90 -19.59 9.96
CA VAL A 158 13.96 -19.63 8.92
C VAL A 158 15.15 -18.74 9.29
N CYS A 159 16.32 -18.97 8.70
CA CYS A 159 17.48 -18.07 8.85
C CYS A 159 17.52 -16.95 7.80
N TRP A 160 16.84 -17.15 6.67
CA TRP A 160 16.60 -16.15 5.61
C TRP A 160 15.28 -16.41 4.91
N PHE A 161 14.75 -15.41 4.22
CA PHE A 161 13.59 -15.57 3.35
C PHE A 161 13.64 -14.58 2.20
N GLU A 162 12.90 -14.89 1.14
CA GLU A 162 12.66 -14.01 0.01
C GLU A 162 11.20 -14.13 -0.41
N VAL A 163 10.57 -12.99 -0.63
CA VAL A 163 9.18 -12.85 -1.07
C VAL A 163 9.17 -11.95 -2.28
N HIS A 164 8.66 -12.44 -3.40
CA HIS A 164 8.56 -11.71 -4.65
C HIS A 164 7.12 -11.64 -5.13
N GLY A 165 6.68 -10.48 -5.59
CA GLY A 165 5.42 -10.28 -6.28
C GLY A 165 5.64 -9.74 -7.68
N ARG A 166 4.80 -10.18 -8.61
CA ARG A 166 4.82 -9.71 -10.01
C ARG A 166 3.42 -9.31 -10.44
N ILE A 167 3.32 -8.20 -11.15
CA ILE A 167 2.06 -7.74 -11.74
C ILE A 167 2.33 -7.13 -13.13
N SER A 168 1.47 -7.43 -14.10
CA SER A 168 1.58 -6.83 -15.42
C SER A 168 1.32 -5.32 -15.35
N THR A 169 2.16 -4.51 -15.98
CA THR A 169 1.97 -3.04 -16.06
C THR A 169 0.68 -2.67 -16.78
N SER A 170 0.18 -3.54 -17.66
CA SER A 170 -1.09 -3.39 -18.36
C SER A 170 -2.31 -3.37 -17.44
N MET A 171 -2.21 -4.03 -16.28
CA MET A 171 -3.27 -4.04 -15.28
C MET A 171 -3.34 -2.71 -14.52
N LEU A 172 -2.23 -1.98 -14.45
CA LEU A 172 -2.11 -0.70 -13.74
C LEU A 172 -2.56 0.47 -14.61
N SER A 173 -2.85 1.60 -13.97
CA SER A 173 -3.24 2.81 -14.71
C SER A 173 -2.00 3.47 -15.34
N PRO A 174 -2.01 3.81 -16.64
CA PRO A 174 -0.87 4.46 -17.28
C PRO A 174 -0.66 5.88 -16.74
N ASN A 175 0.55 6.39 -16.92
CA ASN A 175 1.01 7.72 -16.50
C ASN A 175 0.74 7.98 -15.01
N THR A 176 1.02 6.98 -14.18
CA THR A 176 0.71 7.00 -12.75
C THR A 176 1.92 6.51 -11.96
N LEU A 177 2.31 7.27 -10.94
CA LEU A 177 3.32 6.85 -9.97
C LEU A 177 2.65 5.92 -8.95
N TYR A 178 3.10 4.68 -8.88
CA TYR A 178 2.63 3.69 -7.94
C TYR A 178 3.62 3.50 -6.81
N VAL A 179 3.11 3.15 -5.63
CA VAL A 179 3.90 2.71 -4.48
C VAL A 179 3.42 1.31 -4.09
N ALA A 180 4.36 0.40 -3.89
CA ALA A 180 4.09 -0.95 -3.44
C ALA A 180 4.35 -1.07 -1.94
N TYR A 181 3.49 -1.81 -1.24
CA TYR A 181 3.57 -2.04 0.18
C TYR A 181 3.43 -3.52 0.49
N ILE A 182 4.33 -4.09 1.27
CA ILE A 182 4.11 -5.42 1.87
C ILE A 182 3.17 -5.24 3.07
N VAL A 183 2.12 -6.06 3.15
CA VAL A 183 1.11 -6.02 4.21
C VAL A 183 1.21 -7.27 5.06
N PHE A 184 1.43 -7.10 6.35
CA PHE A 184 1.74 -8.21 7.26
C PHE A 184 1.28 -7.94 8.70
N LYS A 185 1.30 -8.99 9.52
CA LYS A 185 1.07 -8.95 10.97
C LYS A 185 2.23 -9.64 11.69
N SER A 186 2.49 -9.19 12.91
CA SER A 186 3.35 -9.89 13.86
C SER A 186 2.47 -10.66 14.83
N THR A 187 2.80 -11.93 15.05
CA THR A 187 2.15 -12.77 16.07
C THR A 187 2.80 -12.53 17.44
N SER A 188 2.20 -13.09 18.50
CA SER A 188 2.84 -13.10 19.82
C SER A 188 4.15 -13.89 19.86
N GLU A 189 4.37 -14.75 18.88
CA GLU A 189 5.55 -15.60 18.73
C GLU A 189 6.60 -14.98 17.80
N THR A 190 6.44 -13.72 17.36
CA THR A 190 7.42 -13.08 16.48
C THR A 190 8.78 -12.93 17.17
N TYR A 191 9.84 -13.38 16.51
CA TYR A 191 11.23 -13.23 16.98
C TYR A 191 12.21 -13.13 15.80
N GLY A 192 13.43 -12.66 16.07
CA GLY A 192 14.55 -12.72 15.13
C GLY A 192 14.63 -11.60 14.09
N PHE A 193 13.69 -10.65 14.12
CA PHE A 193 13.68 -9.46 13.26
C PHE A 193 14.31 -8.21 13.92
N GLU A 194 14.62 -8.29 15.22
CA GLU A 194 15.21 -7.19 15.98
C GLU A 194 16.55 -6.75 15.38
N TYR A 195 16.64 -5.47 15.00
CA TYR A 195 17.82 -4.85 14.38
C TYR A 195 18.30 -5.50 13.08
N GLN A 196 17.48 -6.35 12.44
CA GLN A 196 17.82 -6.96 11.16
C GLN A 196 17.23 -6.15 10.01
N PRO A 197 18.07 -5.59 9.12
CA PRO A 197 17.58 -4.93 7.92
C PRO A 197 17.08 -5.95 6.90
N ALA A 198 15.88 -5.73 6.36
CA ALA A 198 15.41 -6.37 5.14
C ALA A 198 15.71 -5.46 3.94
N GLU A 199 16.08 -6.08 2.83
CA GLU A 199 16.27 -5.39 1.55
C GLU A 199 14.99 -5.54 0.73
N VAL A 200 14.41 -4.39 0.34
CA VAL A 200 13.22 -4.34 -0.49
C VAL A 200 13.54 -3.72 -1.84
N SER A 201 12.83 -4.16 -2.87
CA SER A 201 13.05 -3.65 -4.22
C SER A 201 11.77 -3.51 -5.02
N ILE A 202 11.81 -2.62 -6.01
CA ILE A 202 10.78 -2.45 -7.04
C ILE A 202 11.43 -2.11 -8.38
N GLY A 203 10.96 -2.73 -9.45
CA GLY A 203 11.48 -2.50 -10.80
C GLY A 203 10.71 -3.26 -11.86
N ILE A 204 11.06 -3.04 -13.13
CA ILE A 204 10.53 -3.87 -14.21
C ILE A 204 11.41 -5.10 -14.33
N SER A 205 10.78 -6.27 -14.46
CA SER A 205 11.45 -7.55 -14.66
C SER A 205 12.44 -7.47 -15.82
N GLY A 206 13.70 -7.83 -15.54
CA GLY A 206 14.80 -7.77 -16.51
C GLY A 206 15.52 -6.42 -16.63
N LEU A 207 15.10 -5.40 -15.89
CA LEU A 207 15.79 -4.10 -15.79
C LEU A 207 16.35 -3.87 -14.38
N GLU A 208 17.17 -2.83 -14.22
CA GLU A 208 17.67 -2.42 -12.91
C GLU A 208 16.51 -2.03 -11.99
N SER A 209 16.47 -2.65 -10.81
CA SER A 209 15.47 -2.38 -9.78
C SER A 209 16.00 -1.38 -8.77
N GLN A 210 15.11 -0.54 -8.25
CA GLN A 210 15.44 0.32 -7.11
C GLN A 210 15.45 -0.55 -5.85
N THR A 211 16.51 -0.46 -5.06
CA THR A 211 16.64 -1.18 -3.79
C THR A 211 16.74 -0.21 -2.62
N GLN A 212 16.17 -0.58 -1.49
CA GLN A 212 16.29 0.15 -0.24
C GLN A 212 16.26 -0.80 0.95
N THR A 213 16.63 -0.30 2.12
CA THR A 213 16.70 -1.07 3.35
C THR A 213 15.63 -0.61 4.34
N VAL A 214 14.89 -1.56 4.88
CA VAL A 214 13.79 -1.34 5.82
C VAL A 214 13.94 -2.23 7.05
N PHE A 215 13.29 -1.87 8.15
CA PHE A 215 13.27 -2.66 9.39
C PHE A 215 11.86 -3.15 9.67
N LEU A 216 11.70 -4.46 9.86
CA LEU A 216 10.41 -5.08 10.22
C LEU A 216 10.01 -4.82 11.67
N ASP A 217 10.99 -4.61 12.54
CA ASP A 217 10.80 -4.22 13.93
C ASP A 217 11.74 -3.04 14.27
N PRO A 218 11.22 -1.79 14.26
CA PRO A 218 12.00 -0.61 14.57
C PRO A 218 12.14 -0.38 16.09
N GLU A 219 11.28 -1.02 16.89
CA GLU A 219 11.19 -0.87 18.35
C GLU A 219 11.68 -2.11 19.09
N GLY A 220 12.89 -2.55 18.72
CA GLY A 220 13.78 -3.15 19.69
C GLY A 220 14.15 -2.11 20.76
N GLU A 221 13.21 -1.63 21.56
CA GLU A 221 13.53 -1.15 22.90
C GLU A 221 14.30 -2.31 23.55
N PRO A 222 15.53 -2.11 24.05
CA PRO A 222 16.25 -3.16 24.72
C PRO A 222 15.38 -3.54 25.91
N ARG A 223 14.61 -4.64 25.79
CA ARG A 223 13.92 -5.26 26.92
C ARG A 223 14.97 -5.31 27.99
N ARG A 224 14.80 -4.50 29.04
CA ARG A 224 15.76 -4.40 30.13
C ARG A 224 15.98 -5.83 30.57
N ARG A 225 17.09 -6.43 30.15
CA ARG A 225 17.56 -7.67 30.71
C ARG A 225 17.84 -7.28 32.14
N HIS A 226 16.86 -7.49 33.03
CA HIS A 226 17.15 -7.58 34.44
C HIS A 226 18.33 -8.54 34.49
N PRO A 227 19.49 -8.12 35.03
CA PRO A 227 20.60 -9.03 35.15
C PRO A 227 20.07 -10.23 35.91
N VAL A 228 19.99 -11.38 35.24
CA VAL A 228 19.79 -12.65 35.94
C VAL A 228 21.06 -12.78 36.76
N VAL A 229 20.99 -12.33 38.01
CA VAL A 229 22.03 -12.59 39.00
C VAL A 229 22.14 -14.11 39.05
N PRO A 230 23.29 -14.70 38.69
CA PRO A 230 23.47 -16.12 38.93
C PRO A 230 23.30 -16.32 40.43
N ARG A 231 22.28 -17.08 40.85
CA ARG A 231 22.19 -17.56 42.23
C ARG A 231 23.48 -18.33 42.48
N ARG A 232 24.40 -17.70 43.22
CA ARG A 232 25.65 -18.29 43.67
C ARG A 232 25.31 -19.59 44.40
N ARG A 233 25.56 -20.72 43.77
CA ARG A 233 25.76 -21.98 44.48
C ARG A 233 27.15 -21.88 45.10
N MET A 234 27.17 -21.87 46.43
CA MET A 234 28.35 -21.89 47.29
C MET A 234 29.35 -22.96 46.79
N GLY A 235 30.59 -22.56 46.52
CA GLY A 235 31.67 -23.46 46.13
C GLY A 235 33.00 -22.72 46.14
N MET A 236 33.81 -22.98 47.16
CA MET A 236 35.18 -22.50 47.30
C MET A 236 36.04 -22.94 46.12
N TYR A 237 36.93 -22.08 45.61
CA TYR A 237 38.40 -22.27 45.56
C TYR A 237 39.08 -21.00 45.01
N ARG A 238 40.27 -20.73 45.54
CA ARG A 238 41.09 -19.52 45.35
C ARG A 238 42.01 -19.62 44.13
N ARG A 239 42.42 -18.42 43.67
CA ARG A 239 43.69 -17.99 43.02
C ARG A 239 43.82 -18.13 41.48
N GLY A 240 44.05 -16.96 40.87
CA GLY A 240 44.67 -16.81 39.54
C GLY A 240 44.29 -15.48 38.89
N ARG A 241 45.07 -14.42 39.13
CA ARG A 241 44.91 -13.12 38.44
C ARG A 241 45.35 -13.27 36.98
N VAL A 242 44.49 -12.95 36.03
CA VAL A 242 44.89 -12.56 34.67
C VAL A 242 44.09 -11.30 34.30
N ALA A 243 44.81 -10.22 34.04
CA ALA A 243 44.26 -8.95 33.58
C ALA A 243 44.01 -9.04 32.08
N TYR A 244 42.79 -8.70 31.63
CA TYR A 244 42.51 -8.40 30.22
C TYR A 244 42.34 -6.88 30.07
N PRO A 245 42.88 -6.29 28.99
CA PRO A 245 42.92 -4.85 28.82
C PRO A 245 41.53 -4.28 28.52
N ILE A 246 41.29 -3.09 29.06
CA ILE A 246 40.14 -2.22 28.83
C ILE A 246 40.14 -1.85 27.34
N MET A 247 39.16 -2.33 26.58
CA MET A 247 38.94 -1.86 25.21
C MET A 247 38.18 -0.53 25.22
N ASN A 248 38.73 0.43 24.48
CA ASN A 248 38.28 1.80 24.32
C ASN A 248 36.79 1.94 24.03
N GLN A 249 36.16 2.75 24.87
CA GLN A 249 34.84 3.32 24.68
C GLN A 249 34.93 4.49 23.69
N ASN A 250 34.96 4.18 22.39
CA ASN A 250 34.72 5.19 21.36
C ASN A 250 33.23 5.22 21.01
N MET A 251 32.61 6.26 21.58
CA MET A 251 31.32 6.84 21.25
C MET A 251 31.00 6.75 19.75
N ILE A 252 30.03 5.91 19.37
CA ILE A 252 29.33 6.10 18.10
C ILE A 252 28.30 7.21 18.37
N ALA A 253 28.54 8.36 17.76
CA ALA A 253 27.64 9.51 17.79
C ALA A 253 26.24 9.11 17.27
N PRO A 254 25.15 9.73 17.78
CA PRO A 254 23.82 9.42 17.32
C PRO A 254 23.72 9.84 15.84
N VAL A 255 23.53 8.86 14.96
CA VAL A 255 23.19 9.14 13.57
C VAL A 255 21.92 9.99 13.59
N ALA A 256 22.02 11.18 13.01
CA ALA A 256 20.96 12.16 12.95
C ALA A 256 19.69 11.50 12.39
N LYS A 257 18.57 11.69 13.10
CA LYS A 257 17.23 11.35 12.61
C LYS A 257 16.92 12.20 11.37
N SER A 258 17.28 11.72 10.19
CA SER A 258 16.54 12.05 8.98
C SER A 258 15.20 11.31 9.10
N ALA A 259 14.09 12.04 9.07
CA ALA A 259 12.75 11.48 9.08
C ALA A 259 12.47 10.74 7.74
N SER A 260 13.04 9.55 7.57
CA SER A 260 12.67 8.59 6.53
C SER A 260 11.93 7.43 7.19
N SER A 261 10.73 7.16 6.68
CA SER A 261 9.75 6.19 7.16
C SER A 261 10.19 4.73 6.95
N ASN A 262 11.34 4.32 7.49
CA ASN A 262 11.96 3.02 7.18
C ASN A 262 11.46 1.87 8.09
N GLY A 263 10.26 2.00 8.66
CA GLY A 263 9.67 1.02 9.57
C GLY A 263 8.19 0.77 9.28
N PRO A 264 7.61 -0.29 9.86
CA PRO A 264 6.21 -0.63 9.72
C PRO A 264 5.31 0.51 10.18
N ARG A 265 4.25 0.72 9.41
CA ARG A 265 3.14 1.61 9.77
C ARG A 265 1.89 0.78 10.03
N GLN A 266 1.21 1.06 11.13
CA GLN A 266 -0.07 0.44 11.43
C GLN A 266 -1.19 1.02 10.55
N ARG A 267 -2.05 0.13 10.05
CA ARG A 267 -3.24 0.42 9.26
C ARG A 267 -4.50 0.39 10.14
N GLU A 268 -5.58 0.96 9.62
CA GLU A 268 -6.90 0.97 10.31
C GLU A 268 -7.52 -0.43 10.45
N ASP A 269 -7.17 -1.35 9.54
CA ASP A 269 -7.59 -2.76 9.55
C ASP A 269 -6.77 -3.65 10.52
N GLY A 270 -5.85 -3.05 11.28
CA GLY A 270 -4.99 -3.75 12.24
C GLY A 270 -3.81 -4.51 11.61
N TRP A 271 -3.63 -4.44 10.28
CA TRP A 271 -2.40 -4.90 9.62
C TRP A 271 -1.30 -3.83 9.70
N MET A 272 -0.06 -4.25 9.47
CA MET A 272 1.08 -3.35 9.27
C MET A 272 1.46 -3.31 7.79
N GLU A 273 2.00 -2.19 7.36
CA GLU A 273 2.54 -2.02 6.01
C GLU A 273 3.96 -1.43 6.02
N ILE A 274 4.79 -1.89 5.09
CA ILE A 274 6.10 -1.30 4.78
C ILE A 274 6.16 -1.01 3.30
N GLU A 275 6.65 0.18 2.95
CA GLU A 275 6.89 0.59 1.56
C GLU A 275 8.05 -0.21 0.95
N LEU A 276 7.79 -0.90 -0.16
CA LEU A 276 8.79 -1.62 -0.96
C LEU A 276 9.50 -0.67 -1.92
N GLY A 277 8.79 0.37 -2.38
CA GLY A 277 9.31 1.45 -3.21
C GLY A 277 8.26 2.01 -4.14
N GLU A 278 8.68 2.93 -5.01
CA GLU A 278 7.82 3.57 -6.00
C GLU A 278 8.28 3.33 -7.45
N TYR A 279 7.32 3.22 -8.36
CA TYR A 279 7.60 3.05 -9.78
C TYR A 279 6.58 3.79 -10.64
N TYR A 280 7.05 4.49 -11.67
CA TYR A 280 6.20 5.26 -12.59
C TYR A 280 5.82 4.42 -13.81
N ILE A 281 4.52 4.14 -13.95
CA ILE A 281 3.99 3.39 -15.08
C ILE A 281 3.81 4.35 -16.26
N LYS A 282 4.62 4.19 -17.30
CA LYS A 282 4.49 4.95 -18.56
C LYS A 282 3.41 4.33 -19.44
N GLY A 283 2.63 5.18 -20.12
CA GLY A 283 1.63 4.70 -21.07
C GLY A 283 2.26 4.01 -22.29
N GLY A 284 1.79 2.80 -22.60
CA GLY A 284 2.20 2.04 -23.79
C GLY A 284 3.40 1.11 -23.61
N GLU A 285 4.00 1.04 -22.42
CA GLU A 285 5.04 0.06 -22.09
C GLU A 285 4.42 -1.20 -21.48
N GLU A 286 4.50 -2.31 -22.21
CA GLU A 286 4.17 -3.64 -21.69
C GLU A 286 5.38 -4.19 -20.94
N GLY A 287 5.15 -4.67 -19.72
CA GLY A 287 6.15 -5.29 -18.89
C GLY A 287 5.53 -5.90 -17.64
N GLU A 288 6.38 -6.51 -16.82
CA GLU A 288 6.01 -7.01 -15.50
C GLU A 288 6.73 -6.17 -14.45
N LEU A 289 5.95 -5.54 -13.57
CA LEU A 289 6.46 -4.88 -12.38
C LEU A 289 6.76 -5.95 -11.33
N GLU A 290 8.02 -6.05 -10.92
CA GLU A 290 8.51 -6.94 -9.88
C GLU A 290 8.78 -6.15 -8.60
N MET A 291 8.36 -6.72 -7.47
CA MET A 291 8.55 -6.17 -6.13
C MET A 291 9.08 -7.28 -5.24
N SER A 292 10.02 -6.99 -4.36
CA SER A 292 10.52 -8.01 -3.44
C SER A 292 10.84 -7.48 -2.05
N MET A 293 10.83 -8.39 -1.09
CA MET A 293 11.36 -8.23 0.25
C MET A 293 12.23 -9.45 0.57
N THR A 294 13.49 -9.20 0.90
CA THR A 294 14.49 -10.24 1.13
C THR A 294 15.25 -9.98 2.41
N GLU A 295 15.54 -11.03 3.16
CA GLU A 295 16.40 -10.95 4.34
C GLU A 295 17.40 -12.10 4.33
N VAL A 296 18.42 -12.00 3.48
CA VAL A 296 19.41 -13.06 3.23
C VAL A 296 20.73 -12.87 3.99
N LYS A 297 20.97 -11.69 4.58
CA LYS A 297 22.27 -11.30 5.15
C LYS A 297 22.38 -11.54 6.66
N GLY A 298 21.26 -11.56 7.39
CA GLY A 298 21.26 -11.59 8.86
C GLY A 298 21.63 -12.95 9.48
N GLY A 299 21.26 -14.06 8.82
CA GLY A 299 21.54 -15.43 9.26
C GLY A 299 20.86 -15.87 10.57
N ASN A 300 20.23 -14.94 11.31
CA ASN A 300 19.50 -15.23 12.54
C ASN A 300 18.20 -15.96 12.23
N TRP A 301 17.88 -16.95 13.07
CA TRP A 301 16.57 -17.60 13.02
C TRP A 301 15.47 -16.62 13.41
N LYS A 302 14.41 -16.60 12.62
CA LYS A 302 13.24 -15.73 12.78
C LYS A 302 11.95 -16.44 12.39
N GLY A 303 10.85 -16.02 13.00
CA GLY A 303 9.54 -16.65 12.84
C GLY A 303 8.42 -15.77 13.35
N GLY A 304 7.18 -16.21 13.15
CA GLY A 304 5.96 -15.56 13.63
C GLY A 304 5.47 -14.37 12.79
N LEU A 305 6.00 -14.16 11.58
CA LEU A 305 5.54 -13.13 10.64
C LEU A 305 4.39 -13.66 9.78
N VAL A 306 3.27 -12.95 9.67
CA VAL A 306 2.14 -13.34 8.82
C VAL A 306 1.99 -12.36 7.67
N ILE A 307 2.19 -12.81 6.44
CA ILE A 307 2.09 -12.00 5.23
C ILE A 307 0.72 -12.17 4.61
N GLN A 308 -0.01 -11.07 4.45
CA GLN A 308 -1.26 -11.04 3.71
C GLN A 308 -1.02 -10.95 2.20
N GLY A 309 -0.06 -10.12 1.79
CA GLY A 309 0.17 -9.83 0.38
C GLY A 309 0.94 -8.54 0.12
N ILE A 310 1.04 -8.16 -1.15
CA ILE A 310 1.64 -6.89 -1.60
C ILE A 310 0.54 -6.01 -2.19
N GLU A 311 0.37 -4.81 -1.66
CA GLU A 311 -0.60 -3.81 -2.13
C GLU A 311 0.08 -2.73 -2.98
N ILE A 312 -0.45 -2.48 -4.16
CA ILE A 312 0.03 -1.54 -5.16
C ILE A 312 -1.03 -0.45 -5.32
N ARG A 313 -0.71 0.77 -4.88
CA ARG A 313 -1.63 1.92 -4.94
C ARG A 313 -0.96 3.18 -5.51
N PRO A 314 -1.72 4.06 -6.19
CA PRO A 314 -1.20 5.33 -6.68
C PRO A 314 -0.62 6.18 -5.56
N LYS A 315 0.52 6.83 -5.80
CA LYS A 315 1.06 7.82 -4.88
C LYS A 315 0.19 9.08 -4.93
N PRO A 316 -0.31 9.58 -3.79
CA PRO A 316 -1.01 10.85 -3.79
C PRO A 316 -0.05 11.96 -4.25
N CYS A 317 -0.49 12.77 -5.22
CA CYS A 317 0.24 13.98 -5.59
C CYS A 317 0.37 14.87 -4.36
N LYS A 318 1.59 15.28 -4.02
CA LYS A 318 1.83 16.32 -3.02
C LYS A 318 1.28 17.63 -3.60
N THR A 319 0.06 17.99 -3.24
CA THR A 319 -0.55 19.30 -3.52
C THR A 319 0.04 20.38 -2.65
#